data_AF-A0A933EKM0-F1
#
_entry.id   AF-A0A933EKM0-F1
#
_cell.length_a   1.000
_cell.length_b   1.000
_cell.length_c   1.000
_cell.angle_alpha   90.00
_cell.angle_beta   90.00
_cell.angle_gamma   90.00
#
_symmetry.space_group_name_H-M   'P 1'
#
loop_
_entity.id
_entity.type
_entity.pdbx_description
1 polymer ?
#
loop_
_entity_poly.entity_id
_entity_poly.type
_entity_poly.pdbx_seq_one_letter_code
_entity_poly.pdbx_strand_id
1 'polypeptide(L)'
;MIQTIPLRSPVALVWASEILRTGGVIAFPTDTVYGLAAMAFDAQAVQRLYIIKGRTTDKSIPVLVGQLTDLAKVAASLPQAAEKLAQAFWPGALTLVVPKHSALPKEVASGNTVGARMPDHPSICALMRLTGPLAVTSANRSGGPNPLTAEDVMAQLDGYVDLLLLGGACPGGQPSTVVDCTANPPAILRHGPVTDEAIFAIVNRSQ
;
A
#
# COMPACT_ATOMS: atom_id res chain seq x y z
N MET A 1 -2.41 16.65 -17.88
CA MET A 1 -2.91 15.29 -18.14
C MET A 1 -1.91 14.30 -17.59
N ILE A 2 -2.42 13.24 -16.97
CA ILE A 2 -1.65 12.12 -16.44
C ILE A 2 -0.92 11.39 -17.58
N GLN A 3 0.34 11.01 -17.36
CA GLN A 3 1.05 10.14 -18.30
C GLN A 3 0.59 8.70 -18.07
N THR A 4 0.46 7.91 -19.12
CA THR A 4 0.03 6.51 -19.01
C THR A 4 0.99 5.58 -19.74
N ILE A 5 1.18 4.38 -19.19
CA ILE A 5 1.97 3.33 -19.84
C ILE A 5 1.39 1.94 -19.52
N PRO A 6 1.28 1.03 -20.51
CA PRO A 6 0.96 -0.36 -20.23
C PRO A 6 1.96 -0.98 -19.26
N LEU A 7 1.47 -1.61 -18.20
CA LEU A 7 2.32 -2.26 -17.20
C LEU A 7 3.18 -3.39 -17.79
N ARG A 8 2.71 -3.99 -18.90
CA ARG A 8 3.43 -4.99 -19.69
C ARG A 8 4.57 -4.42 -20.54
N SER A 9 4.71 -3.09 -20.62
CA SER A 9 5.78 -2.46 -21.38
C SER A 9 7.13 -2.76 -20.72
N PRO A 10 8.18 -3.12 -21.49
CA PRO A 10 9.48 -3.48 -20.93
C PRO A 10 10.14 -2.33 -20.14
N VAL A 11 9.74 -1.08 -20.40
CA VAL A 11 10.29 0.11 -19.74
C VAL A 11 9.38 0.65 -18.63
N ALA A 12 8.20 0.06 -18.38
CA ALA A 12 7.22 0.60 -17.44
C ALA A 12 7.77 0.72 -16.01
N LEU A 13 8.45 -0.33 -15.52
CA LEU A 13 8.98 -0.31 -14.15
C LEU A 13 10.17 0.63 -14.00
N VAL A 14 11.01 0.74 -15.04
CA VAL A 14 12.16 1.68 -15.05
C VAL A 14 11.63 3.11 -14.96
N TRP A 15 10.69 3.47 -15.84
CA TRP A 15 10.13 4.81 -15.87
C TRP A 15 9.38 5.15 -14.57
N ALA A 16 8.57 4.23 -14.05
CA ALA A 16 7.90 4.41 -12.76
C ALA A 16 8.89 4.60 -11.61
N SER A 17 10.02 3.87 -11.62
CA SER A 17 11.06 4.01 -10.61
C SER A 17 11.76 5.36 -10.65
N GLU A 18 12.00 5.91 -11.84
CA GLU A 18 12.61 7.23 -12.03
C GLU A 18 11.70 8.34 -11.52
N ILE A 19 10.41 8.28 -11.86
CA ILE A 19 9.39 9.21 -11.36
C ILE A 19 9.34 9.16 -9.83
N LEU A 20 9.24 7.96 -9.24
CA LEU A 20 9.23 7.81 -7.78
C LEU A 20 10.50 8.38 -7.12
N ARG A 21 11.69 8.10 -7.67
CA ARG A 21 12.97 8.58 -7.12
C ARG A 21 13.16 10.09 -7.22
N THR A 22 12.44 10.75 -8.12
CA THR A 22 12.45 12.21 -8.28
C THR A 22 11.34 12.90 -7.47
N GLY A 23 10.71 12.20 -6.53
CA GLY A 23 9.63 12.72 -5.67
C GLY A 23 8.24 12.69 -6.32
N GLY A 24 8.12 11.99 -7.45
CA GLY A 24 6.89 11.79 -8.21
C GLY A 24 5.86 10.92 -7.49
N VAL A 25 4.60 11.05 -7.91
CA VAL A 25 3.46 10.25 -7.45
C VAL A 25 2.91 9.45 -8.63
N ILE A 26 2.75 8.15 -8.45
CA ILE A 26 2.23 7.25 -9.48
C ILE A 26 0.96 6.56 -9.01
N ALA A 27 0.16 6.07 -9.96
CA ALA A 27 -0.96 5.19 -9.71
C ALA A 27 -0.79 3.84 -10.40
N PHE A 28 -1.21 2.75 -9.76
CA PHE A 28 -1.09 1.39 -10.29
C PHE A 28 -2.17 0.43 -9.74
N PRO A 29 -2.50 -0.65 -10.47
CA PRO A 29 -3.42 -1.66 -9.96
C PRO A 29 -2.79 -2.51 -8.84
N THR A 30 -3.63 -3.04 -7.96
CA THR A 30 -3.27 -4.08 -6.99
C THR A 30 -4.27 -5.25 -7.07
N ASP A 31 -4.09 -6.27 -6.25
CA ASP A 31 -5.06 -7.34 -5.99
C ASP A 31 -6.36 -6.86 -5.30
N THR A 32 -6.44 -5.59 -4.90
CA THR A 32 -7.61 -5.01 -4.23
C THR A 32 -8.26 -3.88 -5.03
N VAL A 33 -7.61 -2.71 -5.04
CA VAL A 33 -8.04 -1.47 -5.71
C VAL A 33 -6.81 -0.79 -6.31
N TYR A 34 -6.99 0.18 -7.21
CA TYR A 34 -5.85 0.99 -7.68
C TYR A 34 -5.25 1.79 -6.52
N GLY A 35 -3.93 1.73 -6.39
CA GLY A 35 -3.13 2.47 -5.42
C GLY A 35 -2.54 3.74 -6.02
N LEU A 36 -2.52 4.81 -5.22
CA LEU A 36 -1.76 6.04 -5.42
C LEU A 36 -0.56 5.99 -4.49
N ALA A 37 0.64 6.13 -5.05
CA ALA A 37 1.87 5.77 -4.39
C ALA A 37 2.95 6.86 -4.51
N ALA A 38 3.71 7.00 -3.43
CA ALA A 38 4.92 7.80 -3.34
C ALA A 38 6.00 7.02 -2.58
N MET A 39 7.26 7.47 -2.68
CA MET A 39 8.36 6.90 -1.90
C MET A 39 8.08 7.03 -0.39
N ALA A 40 8.10 5.91 0.34
CA ALA A 40 7.70 5.91 1.75
C ALA A 40 8.62 6.76 2.66
N PHE A 41 9.88 6.92 2.27
CA PHE A 41 10.90 7.66 3.03
C PHE A 41 11.09 9.10 2.54
N ASP A 42 10.29 9.54 1.57
CA ASP A 42 10.27 10.93 1.11
C ASP A 42 9.04 11.65 1.70
N ALA A 43 9.26 12.43 2.76
CA ALA A 43 8.21 13.18 3.43
C ALA A 43 7.44 14.12 2.49
N GLN A 44 8.11 14.76 1.53
CA GLN A 44 7.45 15.68 0.60
C GLN A 44 6.58 14.92 -0.39
N ALA A 45 7.07 13.80 -0.92
CA ALA A 45 6.28 12.95 -1.81
C ALA A 45 5.07 12.34 -1.09
N VAL A 46 5.21 11.92 0.17
CA VAL A 46 4.07 11.45 0.99
C VAL A 46 3.07 12.57 1.25
N GLN A 47 3.53 13.80 1.50
CA GLN A 47 2.65 14.96 1.65
C GLN A 47 1.82 15.22 0.38
N ARG A 48 2.40 15.03 -0.80
CA ARG A 48 1.66 15.13 -2.07
C ARG A 48 0.48 14.16 -2.13
N LEU A 49 0.58 12.96 -1.55
CA LEU A 49 -0.55 12.02 -1.48
C LEU A 49 -1.76 12.62 -0.74
N TYR A 50 -1.53 13.32 0.36
CA TYR A 50 -2.61 13.99 1.10
C TYR A 50 -3.25 15.13 0.31
N ILE A 51 -2.42 15.95 -0.36
CA ILE A 51 -2.87 17.06 -1.21
C ILE A 51 -3.73 16.52 -2.37
N ILE A 52 -3.23 15.52 -3.08
CA ILE A 52 -3.91 14.89 -4.22
C ILE A 52 -5.24 14.27 -3.78
N LYS A 53 -5.31 13.69 -2.58
CA LYS A 53 -6.57 13.13 -2.06
C LYS A 53 -7.53 14.18 -1.51
N GLY A 54 -7.05 15.38 -1.15
CA GLY A 54 -7.83 16.32 -0.35
C GLY A 54 -8.17 15.73 1.02
N ARG A 55 -7.21 15.04 1.64
CA ARG A 55 -7.37 14.34 2.93
C ARG A 55 -6.53 15.04 4.00
N THR A 56 -7.07 15.11 5.22
CA THR A 56 -6.32 15.50 6.41
C THR A 56 -5.19 14.50 6.74
N THR A 57 -4.14 14.99 7.40
CA THR A 57 -2.96 14.19 7.77
C THR A 57 -3.16 13.36 9.04
N ASP A 58 -4.37 13.37 9.60
CA ASP A 58 -4.77 12.61 10.79
C ASP A 58 -4.76 11.10 10.55
N LYS A 59 -5.05 10.67 9.32
CA LYS A 59 -5.12 9.26 8.98
C LYS A 59 -3.83 8.79 8.30
N SER A 60 -3.19 7.79 8.91
CA SER A 60 -1.98 7.15 8.38
C SER A 60 -2.16 6.57 6.98
N ILE A 61 -1.07 6.51 6.22
CA ILE A 61 -0.96 5.85 4.92
C ILE A 61 -0.18 4.54 5.13
N PRO A 62 -0.73 3.37 4.75
CA PRO A 62 0.01 2.13 4.83
C PRO A 62 1.17 2.12 3.84
N VAL A 63 2.20 1.34 4.15
CA VAL A 63 3.37 1.14 3.32
C VAL A 63 3.29 -0.23 2.65
N LEU A 64 3.43 -0.27 1.33
CA LEU A 64 3.59 -1.50 0.58
C LEU A 64 5.06 -1.89 0.47
N VAL A 65 5.34 -3.19 0.54
CA VAL A 65 6.68 -3.78 0.40
C VAL A 65 6.73 -4.80 -0.73
N GLY A 66 7.87 -4.92 -1.40
CA GLY A 66 8.05 -5.82 -2.55
C GLY A 66 8.46 -7.23 -2.21
N GLN A 67 8.83 -7.50 -0.96
CA GLN A 67 9.24 -8.80 -0.44
C GLN A 67 9.19 -8.77 1.09
N LEU A 68 9.07 -9.95 1.72
CA LEU A 68 8.93 -10.06 3.17
C LEU A 68 10.11 -9.45 3.94
N THR A 69 11.33 -9.58 3.42
CA THR A 69 12.55 -9.03 4.02
C THR A 69 12.57 -7.50 4.09
N ASP A 70 11.80 -6.81 3.25
CA ASP A 70 11.68 -5.35 3.28
C ASP A 70 10.81 -4.86 4.45
N LEU A 71 10.08 -5.75 5.13
CA LEU A 71 9.28 -5.39 6.30
C LEU A 71 10.15 -4.80 7.42
N ALA A 72 11.38 -5.27 7.57
CA ALA A 72 12.34 -4.74 8.55
C ALA A 72 12.73 -3.26 8.29
N LYS A 73 12.50 -2.74 7.07
CA LYS A 73 12.70 -1.31 6.76
C LYS A 73 11.56 -0.44 7.30
N VAL A 74 10.38 -1.03 7.47
CA VAL A 74 9.12 -0.35 7.75
C VAL A 74 8.69 -0.55 9.21
N ALA A 75 8.98 -1.71 9.79
CA ALA A 75 8.60 -2.09 11.14
C ALA A 75 9.82 -2.02 12.09
N ALA A 76 9.64 -1.44 13.29
CA ALA A 76 10.66 -1.44 14.35
C ALA A 76 10.82 -2.82 15.00
N SER A 77 9.73 -3.60 15.06
CA SER A 77 9.71 -4.98 15.50
C SER A 77 8.56 -5.70 14.84
N LEU A 78 8.63 -7.04 14.78
CA LEU A 78 7.58 -7.87 14.19
C LEU A 78 6.91 -8.72 15.29
N PRO A 79 5.70 -8.36 15.75
CA PRO A 79 4.95 -9.20 16.67
C PRO A 79 4.71 -10.59 16.09
N GLN A 80 4.69 -11.63 16.93
CA GLN A 80 4.51 -13.02 16.49
C GLN A 80 3.22 -13.21 15.66
N ALA A 81 2.13 -12.53 16.03
CA ALA A 81 0.90 -12.56 15.25
C ALA A 81 1.09 -11.96 13.84
N ALA A 82 1.83 -10.85 13.72
CA ALA A 82 2.11 -10.24 12.43
C ALA A 82 2.96 -11.18 11.55
N GLU A 83 3.94 -11.87 12.12
CA GLU A 83 4.75 -12.85 11.39
C GLU A 83 3.90 -14.02 10.86
N LYS A 84 3.09 -14.65 11.73
CA LYS A 84 2.20 -15.75 11.33
C LYS A 84 1.22 -15.33 10.24
N LEU A 85 0.61 -14.15 10.39
CA LEU A 85 -0.34 -13.62 9.42
C LEU A 85 0.32 -13.24 8.10
N ALA A 86 1.52 -12.65 8.11
CA ALA A 86 2.27 -12.36 6.90
C ALA A 86 2.63 -13.65 6.15
N GLN A 87 3.12 -14.68 6.84
CA GLN A 87 3.44 -15.97 6.22
C GLN A 87 2.21 -16.65 5.59
N ALA A 88 1.04 -16.50 6.19
CA ALA A 88 -0.20 -17.14 5.71
C ALA A 88 -0.87 -16.38 4.56
N PHE A 89 -0.81 -15.04 4.56
CA PHE A 89 -1.65 -14.22 3.70
C PHE A 89 -0.89 -13.26 2.78
N TRP A 90 0.44 -13.19 2.86
CA TRP A 90 1.26 -12.39 1.94
C TRP A 90 1.98 -13.28 0.91
N PRO A 91 2.02 -12.87 -0.37
CA PRO A 91 1.39 -11.67 -0.95
C PRO A 91 -0.14 -11.74 -0.94
N GLY A 92 -0.83 -10.62 -0.68
CA GLY A 92 -2.29 -10.62 -0.67
C GLY A 92 -2.97 -9.44 0.01
N ALA A 93 -4.28 -9.58 0.20
CA ALA A 93 -5.20 -8.54 0.63
C ALA A 93 -5.26 -8.31 2.16
N LEU A 94 -4.13 -8.49 2.87
CA LEU A 94 -4.01 -8.25 4.30
C LEU A 94 -3.04 -7.12 4.60
N THR A 95 -3.44 -6.17 5.43
CA THR A 95 -2.58 -5.11 5.98
C THR A 95 -2.39 -5.33 7.48
N LEU A 96 -1.14 -5.32 7.91
CA LEU A 96 -0.75 -5.56 9.30
C LEU A 96 -0.30 -4.24 9.90
N VAL A 97 -0.95 -3.78 10.98
CA VAL A 97 -0.45 -2.64 11.77
C VAL A 97 0.60 -3.17 12.74
N VAL A 98 1.80 -2.62 12.62
CA VAL A 98 3.00 -3.04 13.35
C VAL A 98 3.70 -1.80 13.93
N PRO A 99 4.60 -1.97 14.92
CA PRO A 99 5.40 -0.87 15.45
C PRO A 99 6.21 -0.21 14.31
N LYS A 100 6.13 1.11 14.20
CA LYS A 100 6.73 1.89 13.10
C LYS A 100 8.24 2.02 13.26
N HIS A 101 8.99 1.74 12.20
CA HIS A 101 10.44 1.99 12.16
C HIS A 101 10.74 3.50 12.27
N SER A 102 11.76 3.88 13.05
CA SER A 102 12.09 5.29 13.35
C SER A 102 12.47 6.11 12.12
N ALA A 103 13.02 5.46 11.10
CA ALA A 103 13.37 6.09 9.82
C ALA A 103 12.16 6.50 8.97
N LEU A 104 10.95 5.97 9.25
CA LEU A 104 9.76 6.37 8.50
C LEU A 104 9.29 7.78 8.89
N PRO A 105 9.06 8.66 7.92
CA PRO A 105 8.61 10.02 8.17
C PRO A 105 7.26 10.03 8.90
N LYS A 106 7.01 11.09 9.67
CA LYS A 106 5.74 11.29 10.40
C LYS A 106 4.55 11.45 9.44
N GLU A 107 4.83 11.86 8.21
CA GLU A 107 3.86 12.02 7.13
C GLU A 107 3.25 10.66 6.72
N VAL A 108 3.97 9.55 6.86
CA VAL A 108 3.39 8.20 6.63
C VAL A 108 2.43 7.84 7.76
N ALA A 109 2.87 8.04 9.00
CA ALA A 109 2.08 7.83 10.20
C ALA A 109 2.64 8.69 11.34
N SER A 110 1.76 9.50 11.95
CA SER A 110 2.09 10.40 13.05
C SER A 110 2.30 9.67 14.39
N GLY A 111 1.67 8.50 14.55
CA GLY A 111 1.82 7.64 15.72
C GLY A 111 3.02 6.70 15.68
N ASN A 112 3.06 5.79 16.65
CA ASN A 112 4.12 4.79 16.82
C ASN A 112 3.89 3.51 16.00
N THR A 113 2.84 3.45 15.19
CA THR A 113 2.47 2.28 14.39
C THR A 113 2.29 2.63 12.93
N VAL A 114 2.46 1.64 12.05
CA VAL A 114 2.30 1.77 10.60
C VAL A 114 1.62 0.52 10.05
N GLY A 115 0.71 0.69 9.10
CA GLY A 115 0.18 -0.43 8.33
C GLY A 115 1.18 -0.86 7.27
N ALA A 116 1.52 -2.15 7.19
CA ALA A 116 2.36 -2.72 6.15
C ALA A 116 1.57 -3.75 5.34
N ARG A 117 1.87 -3.90 4.05
CA ARG A 117 1.29 -4.95 3.19
C ARG A 117 2.22 -5.34 2.05
N MET A 118 2.24 -6.62 1.69
CA MET A 118 2.80 -7.08 0.42
C MET A 118 1.63 -7.42 -0.52
N PRO A 119 1.36 -6.62 -1.57
CA PRO A 119 0.24 -6.87 -2.48
C PRO A 119 0.50 -8.11 -3.34
N ASP A 120 -0.56 -8.83 -3.70
CA ASP A 120 -0.48 -9.93 -4.67
C ASP A 120 -0.49 -9.38 -6.11
N HIS A 121 0.57 -8.65 -6.45
CA HIS A 121 0.78 -8.15 -7.79
C HIS A 121 2.27 -8.21 -8.16
N PRO A 122 2.71 -9.24 -8.92
CA PRO A 122 4.13 -9.49 -9.18
C PRO A 122 4.92 -8.30 -9.74
N SER A 123 4.38 -7.57 -10.72
CA SER A 123 5.04 -6.39 -11.30
C SER A 123 5.19 -5.23 -10.32
N ILE A 124 4.21 -5.02 -9.42
CA ILE A 124 4.27 -3.96 -8.41
C ILE A 124 5.22 -4.35 -7.28
N CYS A 125 5.25 -5.63 -6.90
CA CYS A 125 6.29 -6.15 -6.01
C CYS A 125 7.69 -5.99 -6.62
N ALA A 126 7.85 -6.23 -7.93
CA ALA A 126 9.11 -5.98 -8.63
C ALA A 126 9.48 -4.49 -8.63
N LEU A 127 8.52 -3.58 -8.84
CA LEU A 127 8.76 -2.14 -8.71
C LEU A 127 9.29 -1.79 -7.32
N MET A 128 8.65 -2.28 -6.26
CA MET A 128 9.08 -2.02 -4.88
C MET A 128 10.43 -2.66 -4.53
N ARG A 129 10.79 -3.77 -5.17
CA ARG A 129 12.16 -4.31 -5.07
C ARG A 129 13.20 -3.41 -5.75
N LEU A 130 12.81 -2.65 -6.77
CA LEU A 130 13.68 -1.69 -7.48
C LEU A 130 13.78 -0.33 -6.76
N THR A 131 12.69 0.14 -6.15
CA THR A 131 12.61 1.47 -5.54
C THR A 131 12.80 1.46 -4.03
N GLY A 132 12.39 0.37 -3.37
CA GLY A 132 12.12 0.33 -1.94
C GLY A 132 10.62 0.49 -1.63
N PRO A 133 10.26 0.46 -0.32
CA PRO A 133 8.86 0.55 0.13
C PRO A 133 8.16 1.82 -0.33
N LEU A 134 6.87 1.71 -0.63
CA LEU A 134 6.04 2.82 -1.10
C LEU A 134 4.92 3.11 -0.12
N ALA A 135 4.67 4.38 0.20
CA ALA A 135 3.46 4.78 0.91
C ALA A 135 2.31 4.75 -0.10
N VAL A 136 1.27 3.95 0.17
CA VAL A 136 0.20 3.71 -0.80
C VAL A 136 -1.17 3.86 -0.16
N THR A 137 -2.06 4.54 -0.87
CA THR A 137 -3.46 4.73 -0.51
C THR A 137 -4.31 4.48 -1.75
N SER A 138 -5.63 4.35 -1.64
CA SER A 138 -6.48 4.17 -2.83
C SER A 138 -6.39 5.40 -3.76
N ALA A 139 -6.39 5.17 -5.07
CA ALA A 139 -6.22 6.21 -6.11
C ALA A 139 -7.52 6.98 -6.41
N ASN A 140 -8.19 7.46 -5.37
CA ASN A 140 -9.40 8.27 -5.41
C ASN A 140 -9.25 9.53 -4.57
N ARG A 141 -10.09 10.53 -4.86
CA ARG A 141 -10.30 11.67 -3.95
C ARG A 141 -10.92 11.17 -2.63
N SER A 142 -10.63 11.84 -1.52
CA SER A 142 -11.18 11.48 -0.22
C SER A 142 -12.71 11.50 -0.27
N GLY A 143 -13.36 10.41 0.14
CA GLY A 143 -14.81 10.23 0.06
C GLY A 143 -15.34 9.76 -1.31
N GLY A 144 -14.50 9.71 -2.34
CA GLY A 144 -14.88 9.18 -3.66
C GLY A 144 -14.92 7.64 -3.71
N PRO A 145 -15.49 7.05 -4.75
CA PRO A 145 -15.53 5.59 -4.92
C PRO A 145 -14.13 5.01 -5.09
N ASN A 146 -13.94 3.77 -4.66
CA ASN A 146 -12.68 3.07 -4.85
C ASN A 146 -12.44 2.80 -6.34
N PRO A 147 -11.23 3.09 -6.86
CA PRO A 147 -10.93 2.90 -8.27
C PRO A 147 -10.57 1.44 -8.55
N LEU A 148 -11.25 0.82 -9.52
CA LEU A 148 -10.96 -0.55 -9.95
C LEU A 148 -10.34 -0.58 -11.33
N THR A 149 -10.46 0.50 -12.10
CA THR A 149 -9.95 0.62 -13.46
C THR A 149 -9.07 1.86 -13.61
N ALA A 150 -8.31 1.93 -14.70
CA ALA A 150 -7.54 3.13 -15.03
C ALA A 150 -8.47 4.33 -15.28
N GLU A 151 -9.64 4.06 -15.86
CA GLU A 151 -10.70 5.02 -16.13
C GLU A 151 -11.22 5.65 -14.83
N ASP A 152 -11.43 4.84 -13.78
CA ASP A 152 -11.84 5.35 -12.46
C ASP A 152 -10.80 6.29 -11.85
N VAL A 153 -9.51 5.99 -12.06
CA VAL A 153 -8.40 6.84 -11.59
C VAL A 153 -8.39 8.15 -12.38
N MET A 154 -8.47 8.09 -13.70
CA MET A 154 -8.47 9.28 -14.56
C MET A 154 -9.66 10.19 -14.26
N ALA A 155 -10.84 9.62 -14.01
CA ALA A 155 -12.04 10.38 -13.67
C ALA A 155 -11.90 11.23 -12.39
N GLN A 156 -11.03 10.82 -11.46
CA GLN A 156 -10.86 11.49 -10.17
C GLN A 156 -9.55 12.26 -10.03
N LEU A 157 -8.48 11.80 -10.68
CA LEU A 157 -7.10 12.21 -10.41
C LEU A 157 -6.33 12.68 -11.65
N ASP A 158 -6.97 12.85 -12.80
CA ASP A 158 -6.29 13.44 -13.97
C ASP A 158 -5.74 14.84 -13.62
N GLY A 159 -4.51 15.10 -14.07
CA GLY A 159 -3.76 16.33 -13.78
C GLY A 159 -3.10 16.40 -12.40
N TYR A 160 -3.32 15.44 -11.51
CA TYR A 160 -2.71 15.41 -10.17
C TYR A 160 -1.59 14.36 -9.99
N VAL A 161 -1.56 13.36 -10.86
CA VAL A 161 -0.67 12.19 -10.77
C VAL A 161 0.31 12.22 -11.93
N ASP A 162 1.56 11.85 -11.68
CA ASP A 162 2.64 11.97 -12.65
C ASP A 162 2.62 10.80 -13.66
N LEU A 163 2.26 9.58 -13.21
CA LEU A 163 2.16 8.38 -14.05
C LEU A 163 1.05 7.43 -13.59
N LEU A 164 0.33 6.84 -14.54
CA LEU A 164 -0.60 5.73 -14.32
C LEU A 164 -0.15 4.48 -15.09
N LEU A 165 0.09 3.40 -14.36
CA LEU A 165 0.40 2.09 -14.91
C LEU A 165 -0.91 1.37 -15.30
N LEU A 166 -1.07 1.08 -16.58
CA LEU A 166 -2.25 0.41 -17.12
C LEU A 166 -2.07 -1.11 -17.01
N GLY A 167 -2.68 -1.73 -15.99
CA GLY A 167 -2.60 -3.18 -15.75
C GLY A 167 -3.95 -3.89 -15.72
N GLY A 168 -5.01 -3.27 -16.25
CA GLY A 168 -6.36 -3.84 -16.29
C GLY A 168 -7.18 -3.57 -15.02
N ALA A 169 -8.31 -4.25 -14.88
CA ALA A 169 -9.20 -4.07 -13.74
C ALA A 169 -8.69 -4.83 -12.50
N CYS A 170 -8.82 -4.21 -11.33
CA CYS A 170 -8.56 -4.86 -10.05
C CYS A 170 -9.66 -5.90 -9.74
N PRO A 171 -9.30 -7.13 -9.30
CA PRO A 171 -10.27 -8.19 -9.07
C PRO A 171 -11.06 -8.03 -7.75
N GLY A 172 -10.53 -7.27 -6.78
CA GLY A 172 -10.96 -7.37 -5.39
C GLY A 172 -12.13 -6.49 -4.97
N GLY A 173 -12.43 -5.38 -5.67
CA GLY A 173 -13.57 -4.48 -5.37
C GLY A 173 -13.54 -3.74 -4.02
N GLN A 174 -12.82 -4.30 -3.04
CA GLN A 174 -12.77 -3.90 -1.65
C GLN A 174 -11.31 -3.70 -1.23
N PRO A 175 -11.01 -2.69 -0.39
CA PRO A 175 -9.70 -2.53 0.21
C PRO A 175 -9.31 -3.72 1.08
N SER A 176 -8.01 -3.89 1.34
CA SER A 176 -7.49 -4.97 2.21
C SER A 176 -8.13 -5.03 3.59
N THR A 177 -8.20 -6.22 4.18
CA THR A 177 -8.45 -6.36 5.61
C THR A 177 -7.30 -5.73 6.40
N VAL A 178 -7.58 -5.06 7.52
CA VAL A 178 -6.56 -4.42 8.38
C VAL A 178 -6.61 -5.04 9.76
N VAL A 179 -5.46 -5.54 10.23
CA VAL A 179 -5.32 -6.15 11.55
C VAL A 179 -4.25 -5.42 12.34
N ASP A 180 -4.60 -4.98 13.54
CA ASP A 180 -3.68 -4.47 14.54
C ASP A 180 -2.98 -5.59 15.28
N CYS A 181 -1.69 -5.78 14.98
CA CYS A 181 -0.86 -6.79 15.61
C CYS A 181 -0.07 -6.25 16.81
N THR A 182 -0.29 -4.99 17.20
CA THR A 182 0.29 -4.39 18.41
C THR A 182 -0.54 -4.66 19.65
N ALA A 183 -1.82 -5.00 19.48
CA ALA A 183 -2.71 -5.48 20.53
C ALA A 183 -2.56 -6.99 20.77
N ASN A 184 -2.90 -7.43 21.98
CA ASN A 184 -2.99 -8.85 22.33
C ASN A 184 -4.34 -9.14 23.03
N PRO A 185 -5.27 -9.89 22.40
CA PRO A 185 -5.16 -10.47 21.05
C PRO A 185 -5.14 -9.39 19.94
N PRO A 186 -4.65 -9.71 18.72
CA PRO A 186 -4.73 -8.81 17.57
C PRO A 186 -6.17 -8.38 17.27
N ALA A 187 -6.36 -7.13 16.88
CA ALA A 187 -7.68 -6.54 16.63
C ALA A 187 -7.92 -6.28 15.14
N ILE A 188 -9.08 -6.66 14.61
CA ILE A 188 -9.45 -6.33 13.23
C ILE A 188 -9.96 -4.88 13.20
N LEU A 189 -9.26 -4.00 12.49
CA LEU A 189 -9.60 -2.58 12.37
C LEU A 189 -10.47 -2.28 11.13
N ARG A 190 -10.38 -3.13 10.12
CA ARG A 190 -11.19 -3.03 8.89
C ARG A 190 -11.41 -4.41 8.31
N HIS A 191 -12.67 -4.77 8.08
CA HIS A 191 -13.04 -5.99 7.36
C HIS A 191 -12.81 -5.81 5.85
N GLY A 192 -12.38 -6.89 5.19
CA GLY A 192 -12.03 -6.92 3.76
C GLY A 192 -11.95 -8.36 3.25
N PRO A 193 -11.20 -8.63 2.17
CA PRO A 193 -11.19 -9.94 1.52
C PRO A 193 -10.68 -11.10 2.38
N VAL A 194 -9.79 -10.85 3.36
CA VAL A 194 -9.36 -11.87 4.32
C VAL A 194 -10.33 -11.87 5.48
N THR A 195 -11.03 -12.99 5.68
CA THR A 195 -12.12 -13.07 6.68
C THR A 195 -11.60 -13.14 8.11
N ASP A 196 -12.45 -12.71 9.03
CA ASP A 196 -12.20 -12.77 10.47
C ASP A 196 -11.87 -14.20 10.92
N GLU A 197 -12.62 -15.20 10.43
CA GLU A 197 -12.40 -16.61 10.76
C GLU A 197 -11.02 -17.09 10.31
N ALA A 198 -10.59 -16.69 9.10
CA ALA A 198 -9.27 -17.04 8.57
C ALA A 198 -8.15 -16.42 9.42
N ILE A 199 -8.32 -15.16 9.85
CA ILE A 199 -7.37 -14.47 10.73
C ILE A 199 -7.26 -15.18 12.08
N PHE A 200 -8.39 -15.41 12.75
CA PHE A 200 -8.39 -16.07 14.06
C PHE A 200 -7.89 -17.50 14.00
N ALA A 201 -8.15 -18.23 12.90
CA ALA A 201 -7.60 -19.57 12.70
C ALA A 201 -6.06 -19.60 12.64
N ILE A 202 -5.41 -18.52 12.18
CA ILE A 202 -3.94 -18.42 12.17
C ILE A 202 -3.41 -17.95 13.53
N VAL A 203 -4.04 -16.94 14.14
CA VAL A 203 -3.61 -16.39 15.42
C VAL A 203 -3.71 -17.42 16.54
N ASN A 204 -4.77 -18.23 16.56
CA ASN A 204 -5.04 -19.21 17.61
C ASN A 204 -4.31 -20.55 17.44
N ARG A 205 -3.52 -20.76 16.38
CA ARG A 205 -2.67 -21.95 16.26
C ARG A 205 -1.58 -21.90 17.34
N SER A 206 -1.66 -22.81 18.31
CA SER A 206 -0.55 -23.16 19.19
C SER A 206 0.67 -23.52 18.32
N GLN A 207 1.86 -23.07 18.74
CA GLN A 207 3.12 -23.46 18.10
C GLN A 207 3.36 -24.96 18.22
#